data_AF-A0A5E7G4N9-F1
#
_entry.id   AF-A0A5E7G4N9-F1
#
_cell.length_a   1.000
_cell.length_b   1.000
_cell.length_c   1.000
_cell.angle_alpha   90.00
_cell.angle_beta   90.00
_cell.angle_gamma   90.00
#
_symmetry.space_group_name_H-M   'P 1'
#
loop_
_entity.id
_entity.type
_entity.pdbx_description
1 polymer ?
#
loop_
_entity_poly.entity_id
_entity_poly.type
_entity_poly.pdbx_seq_one_letter_code
_entity_poly.pdbx_strand_id
1 'polypeptide(L)'
;MMHGAYPQVLATACSTGTVVQPRRSRQSRRWRLFAALLLSTAMAVCSAPTVQAQAQTRAPDARGLMHEAQRLSRDGLLADATVAARAAMVAGRKGSALDFIELDAGALLVDLLHKQARYDEARRAAEEQIAYWEKQAADNGASGKRDARSTGMLERAIEASMMAGERTEVARLQEKLFAVTSPDPASWRLSPDEPRLRYDLADFSMPLTVGAWTLTRFQPAEQRDFNTLVLYTQALPGGRLTAEIAVSYDEHQRKISAAERQASLQSYQARHKPSALEMTMPDLAYDGLTAFKRADQSEC
;
A
#
# COMPACT_ATOMS: atom_id res chain seq x y z
N MET A 1 20.58 -9.88 -36.59
CA MET A 1 21.35 -9.51 -35.39
C MET A 1 20.58 -8.43 -34.66
N MET A 2 19.93 -8.76 -33.54
CA MET A 2 19.26 -7.75 -32.72
C MET A 2 20.30 -7.07 -31.83
N HIS A 3 20.47 -5.76 -32.00
CA HIS A 3 21.29 -4.94 -31.11
C HIS A 3 20.51 -4.66 -29.83
N GLY A 4 20.78 -5.46 -28.79
CA GLY A 4 20.23 -5.25 -27.45
C GLY A 4 20.76 -3.95 -26.84
N ALA A 5 19.84 -3.08 -26.44
CA ALA A 5 20.14 -1.94 -25.60
C ALA A 5 20.00 -2.37 -24.13
N TYR A 6 20.98 -2.03 -23.30
CA TYR A 6 21.06 -2.49 -21.92
C TYR A 6 20.22 -1.59 -21.00
N PRO A 7 19.30 -2.14 -20.20
CA PRO A 7 18.60 -1.35 -19.18
C PRO A 7 19.55 -0.97 -18.05
N GLN A 8 19.29 0.17 -17.42
CA GLN A 8 19.90 0.53 -16.15
C GLN A 8 18.94 0.17 -15.02
N VAL A 9 19.47 -0.50 -13.99
CA VAL A 9 18.72 -0.87 -12.78
C VAL A 9 19.34 -0.18 -11.57
N LEU A 10 18.53 0.65 -10.89
CA LEU A 10 18.85 1.35 -9.65
C LEU A 10 18.09 0.68 -8.50
N ALA A 11 18.79 0.26 -7.44
CA ALA A 11 18.16 -0.33 -6.25
C ALA A 11 18.44 0.48 -4.99
N THR A 12 17.39 0.86 -4.27
CA THR A 12 17.46 1.64 -3.02
C THR A 12 16.71 0.92 -1.91
N ALA A 13 17.32 0.80 -0.73
CA ALA A 13 16.72 0.17 0.45
C ALA A 13 16.56 1.23 1.55
N CYS A 14 15.33 1.38 2.06
CA CYS A 14 15.00 2.31 3.15
C CYS A 14 14.39 1.55 4.33
N SER A 15 14.82 1.90 5.55
CA SER A 15 14.25 1.40 6.80
C SER A 15 13.43 2.50 7.46
N THR A 16 12.12 2.28 7.63
CA THR A 16 11.26 3.15 8.44
C THR A 16 10.81 2.40 9.68
N GLY A 17 11.61 2.48 10.75
CA GLY A 17 11.27 1.92 12.05
C GLY A 17 10.73 2.98 13.00
N THR A 18 9.45 2.91 13.35
CA THR A 18 8.93 3.62 14.53
C THR A 18 9.03 2.67 15.73
N VAL A 19 10.02 2.91 16.60
CA VAL A 19 10.19 2.14 17.84
C VAL A 19 9.13 2.58 18.85
N VAL A 20 8.04 1.81 18.96
CA VAL A 20 7.09 1.98 20.08
C VAL A 20 7.60 1.15 21.26
N GLN A 21 8.18 1.84 22.25
CA GLN A 21 8.55 1.21 23.53
C GLN A 21 7.29 0.79 24.31
N PRO A 22 7.22 -0.43 24.88
CA PRO A 22 6.14 -0.81 25.78
C PRO A 22 6.38 -0.20 27.16
N ARG A 23 5.52 0.76 27.55
CA ARG A 23 5.54 1.31 28.91
C ARG A 23 4.74 0.39 29.85
N ARG A 24 5.47 -0.26 30.76
CA ARG A 24 4.96 -1.08 31.86
C ARG A 24 3.98 -0.33 32.77
N SER A 25 2.85 -0.98 33.03
CA SER A 25 2.10 -1.10 34.29
C SER A 25 2.13 0.07 35.29
N ARG A 26 0.94 0.65 35.56
CA ARG A 26 0.56 1.01 36.94
C ARG A 26 -0.87 0.60 37.25
N GLN A 27 -0.92 -0.32 38.20
CA GLN A 27 -2.03 -0.82 38.99
C GLN A 27 -2.82 0.30 39.71
N SER A 28 -4.14 0.09 39.72
CA SER A 28 -4.99 0.06 40.91
C SER A 28 -5.74 1.32 41.39
N ARG A 29 -7.04 1.05 41.64
CA ARG A 29 -7.86 1.38 42.83
C ARG A 29 -8.36 2.82 43.03
N ARG A 30 -9.70 2.93 42.93
CA ARG A 30 -10.68 3.45 43.94
C ARG A 30 -12.10 3.16 43.39
N TRP A 31 -12.89 2.19 43.92
CA TRP A 31 -13.80 2.26 45.09
C TRP A 31 -14.64 3.54 45.14
N ARG A 32 -15.94 3.58 45.47
CA ARG A 32 -17.11 2.67 45.49
C ARG A 32 -18.29 3.61 45.83
N LEU A 33 -19.45 3.40 45.21
CA LEU A 33 -20.83 3.55 45.72
C LEU A 33 -21.26 4.81 46.51
N PHE A 34 -22.34 5.46 46.06
CA PHE A 34 -23.44 5.87 46.93
C PHE A 34 -24.80 5.66 46.24
N ALA A 35 -25.78 5.26 47.05
CA ALA A 35 -27.07 4.68 46.68
C ALA A 35 -28.24 5.67 46.77
N ALA A 36 -29.37 5.17 46.27
CA ALA A 36 -30.71 5.72 46.07
C ALA A 36 -31.45 6.41 47.25
N LEU A 37 -32.47 7.23 46.89
CA LEU A 37 -33.81 7.40 47.52
C LEU A 37 -34.64 8.36 46.63
N LEU A 38 -35.61 7.90 45.82
CA LEU A 38 -37.06 7.65 46.05
C LEU A 38 -37.99 8.89 46.18
N LEU A 39 -39.00 8.89 45.28
CA LEU A 39 -40.41 9.33 45.38
C LEU A 39 -40.75 10.80 45.74
N SER A 40 -41.46 11.51 44.84
CA SER A 40 -42.92 11.73 44.95
C SER A 40 -43.44 12.83 44.00
N THR A 41 -44.42 12.45 43.17
CA THR A 41 -45.63 13.20 42.70
C THR A 41 -45.58 14.69 42.36
N ALA A 42 -45.99 15.06 41.13
CA ALA A 42 -47.31 15.66 40.85
C ALA A 42 -47.41 16.11 39.38
N MET A 43 -48.59 15.89 38.80
CA MET A 43 -48.94 16.31 37.44
C MET A 43 -49.06 17.84 37.35
N ALA A 44 -48.43 18.42 36.34
CA ALA A 44 -48.83 19.70 35.77
C ALA A 44 -48.68 19.62 34.25
N VAL A 45 -49.81 19.40 33.58
CA VAL A 45 -49.95 19.55 32.14
C VAL A 45 -49.94 21.04 31.85
N CYS A 46 -48.76 21.57 31.53
CA CYS A 46 -48.64 22.82 30.79
C CYS A 46 -48.04 22.46 29.44
N SER A 47 -48.90 22.51 28.43
CA SER A 47 -48.56 22.45 27.01
C SER A 47 -47.60 23.58 26.67
N ALA A 48 -46.30 23.31 26.80
CA ALA A 48 -45.27 24.07 26.14
C ALA A 48 -45.40 23.84 24.62
N PRO A 49 -45.23 24.86 23.77
CA PRO A 49 -45.16 24.64 22.34
C PRO A 49 -43.98 23.71 22.11
N THR A 50 -44.27 22.51 21.61
CA THR A 50 -43.29 21.64 20.99
C THR A 50 -42.69 22.42 19.83
N VAL A 51 -41.64 23.19 20.13
CA VAL A 51 -40.53 23.35 19.20
C VAL A 51 -40.09 21.93 18.96
N GLN A 52 -40.64 21.34 17.90
CA GLN A 52 -40.01 20.23 17.22
C GLN A 52 -38.61 20.72 16.90
N ALA A 53 -37.68 20.46 17.82
CA ALA A 53 -36.34 20.13 17.45
C ALA A 53 -36.52 18.98 16.47
N GLN A 54 -36.65 19.33 15.19
CA GLN A 54 -36.13 18.57 14.10
C GLN A 54 -34.63 18.42 14.39
N ALA A 55 -34.30 17.58 15.37
CA ALA A 55 -33.27 16.58 15.17
C ALA A 55 -33.82 15.73 14.03
N GLN A 56 -33.77 16.29 12.82
CA GLN A 56 -33.51 15.53 11.63
C GLN A 56 -32.37 14.63 12.06
N THR A 57 -32.68 13.35 12.26
CA THR A 57 -31.73 12.25 12.24
C THR A 57 -31.10 12.28 10.85
N ARG A 58 -30.29 13.32 10.62
CA ARG A 58 -29.44 13.49 9.46
C ARG A 58 -28.51 12.31 9.62
N ALA A 59 -28.56 11.40 8.65
CA ALA A 59 -27.62 10.30 8.59
C ALA A 59 -26.23 10.86 8.90
N PRO A 60 -25.46 10.23 9.80
CA PRO A 60 -24.22 10.81 10.29
C PRO A 60 -23.36 11.25 9.11
N ASP A 61 -22.99 12.53 9.11
CA ASP A 61 -22.21 13.14 8.04
C ASP A 61 -20.88 12.40 7.91
N ALA A 62 -20.53 11.98 6.69
CA ALA A 62 -19.36 11.15 6.42
C ALA A 62 -18.07 11.79 6.97
N ARG A 63 -17.97 13.13 6.87
CA ARG A 63 -16.86 13.90 7.42
C ARG A 63 -16.82 13.85 8.95
N GLY A 64 -17.96 13.96 9.62
CA GLY A 64 -18.06 13.82 11.07
C GLY A 64 -17.59 12.44 11.55
N LEU A 65 -18.02 11.39 10.86
CA LEU A 65 -17.59 10.02 11.15
C LEU A 65 -16.08 9.81 10.90
N MET A 66 -15.53 10.41 9.83
CA MET A 66 -14.10 10.33 9.55
C MET A 66 -13.27 11.02 10.63
N HIS A 67 -13.66 12.22 11.07
CA HIS A 67 -12.99 12.91 12.17
C HIS A 67 -13.05 12.13 13.48
N GLU A 68 -14.19 11.50 13.76
CA GLU A 68 -14.35 10.64 14.92
C GLU A 68 -13.44 9.41 14.84
N ALA A 69 -13.38 8.74 13.68
CA ALA A 69 -12.48 7.61 13.45
C ALA A 69 -11.01 8.00 13.68
N GLN A 70 -10.59 9.15 13.16
CA GLN A 70 -9.24 9.68 13.37
C GLN A 70 -8.97 10.02 14.84
N ARG A 71 -9.95 10.59 15.55
CA ARG A 71 -9.83 10.90 16.99
C ARG A 71 -9.67 9.61 17.80
N LEU A 72 -10.58 8.65 17.62
CA LEU A 72 -10.52 7.34 18.29
C LEU A 72 -9.22 6.60 18.00
N SER A 73 -8.72 6.68 16.77
CA SER A 73 -7.41 6.13 16.36
C SER A 73 -6.26 6.74 17.15
N ARG A 74 -6.23 8.08 17.29
CA ARG A 74 -5.22 8.78 18.12
C ARG A 74 -5.32 8.43 19.59
N ASP A 75 -6.53 8.22 20.09
CA ASP A 75 -6.80 7.84 21.49
C ASP A 75 -6.50 6.34 21.77
N GLY A 76 -6.10 5.58 20.75
CA GLY A 76 -5.77 4.15 20.87
C GLY A 76 -6.99 3.23 20.94
N LEU A 77 -8.20 3.75 20.74
CA LEU A 77 -9.45 3.00 20.73
C LEU A 77 -9.67 2.36 19.35
N LEU A 78 -8.79 1.44 18.97
CA LEU A 78 -8.68 0.93 17.60
C LEU A 78 -9.96 0.23 17.10
N ALA A 79 -10.65 -0.52 17.95
CA ALA A 79 -11.88 -1.21 17.58
C ALA A 79 -13.01 -0.22 17.23
N ASP A 80 -13.21 0.80 18.07
CA ASP A 80 -14.20 1.85 17.82
C ASP A 80 -13.83 2.70 16.61
N ALA A 81 -12.53 3.00 16.45
CA ALA A 81 -12.02 3.68 15.27
C ALA A 81 -12.31 2.90 13.98
N THR A 82 -12.17 1.56 14.00
CA THR A 82 -12.49 0.69 12.86
C THR A 82 -13.98 0.76 12.50
N VAL A 83 -14.86 0.75 13.51
CA VAL A 83 -16.31 0.88 13.29
C VAL A 83 -16.63 2.25 12.68
N ALA A 84 -16.07 3.33 13.25
CA ALA A 84 -16.27 4.68 12.76
C ALA A 84 -15.72 4.87 11.34
N ALA A 85 -14.53 4.34 11.03
CA ALA A 85 -13.94 4.41 9.69
C ALA A 85 -14.80 3.67 8.66
N ARG A 86 -15.32 2.47 8.99
CA ARG A 86 -16.23 1.74 8.10
C ARG A 86 -17.54 2.50 7.90
N ALA A 87 -18.08 3.13 8.94
CA ALA A 87 -19.28 3.96 8.81
C ALA A 87 -19.03 5.18 7.92
N ALA A 88 -17.91 5.88 8.12
CA ALA A 88 -17.50 7.04 7.31
C ALA A 88 -17.34 6.66 5.84
N MET A 89 -16.69 5.53 5.58
CA MET A 89 -16.49 4.96 4.25
C MET A 89 -17.83 4.69 3.55
N VAL A 90 -18.77 4.01 4.21
CA VAL A 90 -20.10 3.70 3.65
C VAL A 90 -20.93 4.97 3.45
N ALA A 91 -20.83 5.95 4.36
CA ALA A 91 -21.51 7.24 4.22
C ALA A 91 -20.93 8.04 3.04
N GLY A 92 -19.60 8.07 2.89
CA GLY A 92 -18.91 8.75 1.78
C GLY A 92 -19.28 8.20 0.41
N ARG A 93 -19.51 6.89 0.28
CA ARG A 93 -20.00 6.26 -0.96
C ARG A 93 -21.38 6.78 -1.42
N LYS A 94 -22.16 7.39 -0.53
CA LYS A 94 -23.47 8.01 -0.82
C LYS A 94 -23.38 9.53 -0.98
N GLY A 95 -22.20 10.10 -0.71
CA GLY A 95 -21.91 11.53 -0.77
C GLY A 95 -21.66 12.02 -2.18
N SER A 96 -21.10 13.23 -2.27
CA SER A 96 -20.72 13.81 -3.56
C SER A 96 -19.34 13.27 -3.97
N ALA A 97 -19.13 13.03 -5.26
CA ALA A 97 -17.84 12.57 -5.80
C ALA A 97 -16.65 13.51 -5.52
N LEU A 98 -16.89 14.71 -5.00
CA LEU A 98 -15.87 15.73 -4.73
C LEU A 98 -15.25 15.67 -3.33
N ASP A 99 -15.81 14.89 -2.39
CA ASP A 99 -15.37 14.92 -1.00
C ASP A 99 -14.32 13.85 -0.62
N PHE A 100 -14.12 12.83 -1.47
CA PHE A 100 -13.13 11.74 -1.34
C PHE A 100 -13.09 11.03 0.04
N ILE A 101 -14.14 11.21 0.86
CA ILE A 101 -14.17 10.67 2.23
C ILE A 101 -14.23 9.15 2.22
N GLU A 102 -14.84 8.56 1.20
CA GLU A 102 -14.89 7.10 1.06
C GLU A 102 -13.51 6.48 0.90
N LEU A 103 -12.61 7.19 0.20
CA LEU A 103 -11.25 6.77 -0.06
C LEU A 103 -10.41 6.87 1.22
N ASP A 104 -10.42 8.04 1.86
CA ASP A 104 -9.62 8.27 3.07
C ASP A 104 -10.06 7.35 4.21
N ALA A 105 -11.38 7.19 4.40
CA ALA A 105 -11.93 6.30 5.40
C ALA A 105 -11.66 4.82 5.09
N GLY A 106 -11.68 4.45 3.81
CA GLY A 106 -11.32 3.10 3.35
C GLY A 106 -9.86 2.76 3.64
N ALA A 107 -8.94 3.69 3.35
CA ALA A 107 -7.52 3.53 3.70
C ALA A 107 -7.31 3.43 5.21
N LEU A 108 -7.92 4.33 5.99
CA LEU A 108 -7.84 4.31 7.45
C LEU A 108 -8.40 3.00 8.03
N LEU A 109 -9.49 2.48 7.48
CA LEU A 109 -10.07 1.21 7.91
C LEU A 109 -9.06 0.05 7.77
N VAL A 110 -8.40 -0.06 6.62
CA VAL A 110 -7.39 -1.11 6.37
C VAL A 110 -6.23 -0.96 7.35
N ASP A 111 -5.70 0.26 7.53
CA ASP A 111 -4.59 0.52 8.45
C ASP A 111 -4.95 0.19 9.92
N LEU A 112 -6.19 0.47 10.34
CA LEU A 112 -6.67 0.16 11.69
C LEU A 112 -6.83 -1.36 11.92
N LEU A 113 -7.33 -2.09 10.93
CA LEU A 113 -7.42 -3.55 10.98
C LEU A 113 -6.02 -4.17 11.03
N HIS A 114 -5.09 -3.63 10.24
CA HIS A 114 -3.69 -4.06 10.23
C HIS A 114 -3.02 -3.85 11.61
N LYS A 115 -3.22 -2.68 12.24
CA LYS A 115 -2.74 -2.40 13.61
C LYS A 115 -3.31 -3.33 14.68
N GLN A 116 -4.49 -3.89 14.46
CA GLN A 116 -5.13 -4.88 15.34
C GLN A 116 -4.69 -6.32 15.05
N ALA A 117 -3.75 -6.53 14.12
CA ALA A 117 -3.37 -7.85 13.62
C ALA A 117 -4.53 -8.66 12.99
N ARG A 118 -5.60 -7.96 12.56
CA ARG A 118 -6.75 -8.54 11.85
C ARG A 118 -6.49 -8.52 10.34
N TYR A 119 -5.47 -9.28 9.95
CA TYR A 119 -4.85 -9.18 8.63
C TYR A 119 -5.74 -9.69 7.48
N ASP A 120 -6.48 -10.78 7.71
CA ASP A 120 -7.45 -11.30 6.75
C ASP A 120 -8.60 -10.29 6.52
N GLU A 121 -9.06 -9.64 7.58
CA GLU A 121 -10.08 -8.59 7.47
C GLU A 121 -9.56 -7.32 6.80
N ALA A 122 -8.30 -6.94 7.07
CA ALA A 122 -7.63 -5.83 6.39
C ALA A 122 -7.53 -6.08 4.89
N ARG A 123 -7.13 -7.29 4.47
CA ARG A 123 -7.15 -7.72 3.06
C ARG A 123 -8.54 -7.59 2.46
N ARG A 124 -9.56 -8.20 3.09
CA ARG A 124 -10.94 -8.14 2.57
C ARG A 124 -11.47 -6.72 2.45
N ALA A 125 -11.16 -5.85 3.41
CA ALA A 125 -11.53 -4.44 3.34
C ALA A 125 -10.85 -3.70 2.18
N ALA A 126 -9.57 -4.00 1.91
CA ALA A 126 -8.85 -3.47 0.76
C ALA A 126 -9.46 -3.96 -0.58
N GLU A 127 -9.78 -5.25 -0.68
CA GLU A 127 -10.44 -5.83 -1.86
C GLU A 127 -11.85 -5.28 -2.08
N GLU A 128 -12.61 -5.01 -1.01
CA GLU A 128 -13.92 -4.35 -1.06
C GLU A 128 -13.81 -2.95 -1.69
N GLN A 129 -12.76 -2.19 -1.34
CA GLN A 129 -12.50 -0.87 -1.92
C GLN A 129 -12.16 -0.96 -3.40
N ILE A 130 -11.25 -1.87 -3.76
CA ILE A 130 -10.86 -2.09 -5.15
C ILE A 130 -12.09 -2.47 -5.99
N ALA A 131 -12.91 -3.42 -5.52
CA ALA A 131 -14.12 -3.84 -6.23
C ALA A 131 -15.14 -2.70 -6.39
N TYR A 132 -15.26 -1.82 -5.38
CA TYR A 132 -16.12 -0.64 -5.47
C TYR A 132 -15.63 0.34 -6.55
N TRP A 133 -14.34 0.63 -6.60
CA TRP A 133 -13.77 1.52 -7.63
C TRP A 133 -13.80 0.91 -9.02
N GLU A 134 -13.54 -0.40 -9.15
CA GLU A 134 -13.67 -1.13 -10.41
C GLU A 134 -15.10 -1.06 -10.96
N LYS A 135 -16.10 -1.22 -10.08
CA LYS A 135 -17.51 -1.06 -10.45
C LYS A 135 -17.82 0.36 -10.91
N GLN A 136 -17.40 1.39 -10.15
CA GLN A 136 -17.60 2.78 -10.56
C GLN A 136 -16.92 3.09 -11.91
N ALA A 137 -15.70 2.59 -12.13
CA ALA A 137 -15.00 2.78 -13.38
C ALA A 137 -15.74 2.11 -14.54
N ALA A 138 -16.28 0.90 -14.34
CA ALA A 138 -17.10 0.22 -15.33
C ALA A 138 -18.39 0.99 -15.64
N ASP A 139 -19.11 1.46 -14.63
CA ASP A 139 -20.35 2.24 -14.77
C ASP A 139 -20.11 3.57 -15.53
N ASN A 140 -18.90 4.15 -15.39
CA ASN A 140 -18.49 5.37 -16.08
C ASN A 140 -17.78 5.14 -17.44
N GLY A 141 -17.74 3.90 -17.95
CA GLY A 141 -17.07 3.57 -19.22
C GLY A 141 -15.54 3.71 -19.20
N ALA A 142 -14.95 3.76 -18.01
CA ALA A 142 -13.51 3.87 -17.77
C ALA A 142 -12.87 2.52 -17.35
N SER A 143 -13.56 1.40 -17.61
CA SER A 143 -13.06 0.06 -17.31
C SER A 143 -11.70 -0.19 -17.98
N GLY A 144 -10.79 -0.84 -17.26
CA GLY A 144 -9.46 -1.18 -17.76
C GLY A 144 -8.44 -0.05 -17.76
N LYS A 145 -8.79 1.17 -17.32
CA LYS A 145 -7.80 2.22 -17.07
C LYS A 145 -7.03 1.95 -15.78
N ARG A 146 -5.73 2.23 -15.80
CA ARG A 146 -4.88 2.23 -14.60
C ARG A 146 -5.47 3.19 -13.56
N ASP A 147 -5.77 2.67 -12.38
CA ASP A 147 -6.22 3.47 -11.23
C ASP A 147 -5.17 3.40 -10.12
N ALA A 148 -4.51 4.53 -9.85
CA ALA A 148 -3.49 4.65 -8.81
C ALA A 148 -4.04 4.23 -7.43
N ARG A 149 -5.33 4.51 -7.16
CA ARG A 149 -6.00 4.16 -5.90
C ARG A 149 -6.06 2.65 -5.73
N SER A 150 -6.46 1.93 -6.78
CA SER A 150 -6.50 0.47 -6.81
C SER A 150 -5.10 -0.13 -6.63
N THR A 151 -4.08 0.41 -7.28
CA THR A 151 -2.70 -0.10 -7.13
C THR A 151 -2.16 0.08 -5.71
N GLY A 152 -2.38 1.24 -5.07
CA GLY A 152 -1.97 1.46 -3.68
C GLY A 152 -2.76 0.63 -2.67
N MET A 153 -4.02 0.31 -2.97
CA MET A 153 -4.84 -0.57 -2.13
C MET A 153 -4.47 -2.05 -2.31
N LEU A 154 -4.05 -2.46 -3.51
CA LEU A 154 -3.51 -3.80 -3.77
C LEU A 154 -2.22 -4.05 -2.99
N GLU A 155 -1.32 -3.07 -2.91
CA GLU A 155 -0.13 -3.15 -2.07
C GLU A 155 -0.49 -3.46 -0.61
N ARG A 156 -1.43 -2.71 -0.02
CA ARG A 156 -1.91 -2.96 1.34
C ARG A 156 -2.53 -4.35 1.50
N ALA A 157 -3.30 -4.81 0.51
CA ALA A 157 -3.91 -6.13 0.52
C ALA A 157 -2.85 -7.26 0.47
N ILE A 158 -1.82 -7.11 -0.36
CA ILE A 158 -0.69 -8.06 -0.42
C ILE A 158 0.04 -8.09 0.92
N GLU A 159 0.37 -6.94 1.51
CA GLU A 159 1.03 -6.86 2.81
C GLU A 159 0.21 -7.48 3.94
N ALA A 160 -1.10 -7.23 3.97
CA ALA A 160 -1.99 -7.88 4.90
C ALA A 160 -1.99 -9.41 4.71
N SER A 161 -2.04 -9.88 3.47
CA SER A 161 -1.99 -11.32 3.14
C SER A 161 -0.67 -11.98 3.58
N MET A 162 0.45 -11.27 3.41
CA MET A 162 1.77 -11.71 3.88
C MET A 162 1.76 -11.89 5.40
N MET A 163 1.24 -10.91 6.15
CA MET A 163 1.17 -10.96 7.61
C MET A 163 0.19 -12.02 8.13
N ALA A 164 -0.86 -12.32 7.36
CA ALA A 164 -1.79 -13.43 7.64
C ALA A 164 -1.21 -14.82 7.30
N GLY A 165 -0.08 -14.89 6.58
CA GLY A 165 0.47 -16.15 6.07
C GLY A 165 -0.32 -16.74 4.88
N GLU A 166 -1.19 -15.95 4.24
CA GLU A 166 -2.09 -16.38 3.15
C GLU A 166 -1.36 -16.39 1.79
N ARG A 167 -0.46 -17.36 1.58
CA ARG A 167 0.38 -17.42 0.36
C ARG A 167 -0.41 -17.46 -0.95
N THR A 168 -1.53 -18.17 -0.98
CA THR A 168 -2.40 -18.24 -2.17
C THR A 168 -3.01 -16.87 -2.50
N GLU A 169 -3.36 -16.09 -1.49
CA GLU A 169 -3.92 -14.76 -1.67
C GLU A 169 -2.86 -13.76 -2.12
N VAL A 170 -1.63 -13.87 -1.59
CA VAL A 170 -0.48 -13.10 -2.07
C VAL A 170 -0.30 -13.30 -3.58
N ALA A 171 -0.24 -14.54 -4.06
CA ALA A 171 -0.06 -14.83 -5.49
C ALA A 171 -1.20 -14.24 -6.35
N ARG A 172 -2.46 -14.48 -5.95
CA ARG A 172 -3.64 -13.94 -6.66
C ARG A 172 -3.64 -12.42 -6.72
N LEU A 173 -3.25 -11.75 -5.63
CA LEU A 173 -3.20 -10.29 -5.57
C LEU A 173 -2.02 -9.72 -6.38
N GLN A 174 -0.91 -10.44 -6.50
CA GLN A 174 0.20 -10.06 -7.38
C GLN A 174 -0.17 -10.17 -8.86
N GLU A 175 -0.90 -11.23 -9.25
CA GLU A 175 -1.48 -11.36 -10.59
C GLU A 175 -2.46 -10.21 -10.88
N LYS A 176 -3.34 -9.89 -9.91
CA LYS A 176 -4.26 -8.75 -10.02
C LYS A 176 -3.51 -7.41 -10.13
N LEU A 177 -2.44 -7.22 -9.37
CA LEU A 177 -1.57 -6.04 -9.46
C LEU A 177 -1.01 -5.87 -10.87
N PHE A 178 -0.44 -6.93 -11.45
CA PHE A 178 0.05 -6.89 -12.82
C PHE A 178 -1.07 -6.52 -13.81
N ALA A 179 -2.23 -7.17 -13.72
CA ALA A 179 -3.36 -6.92 -14.60
C ALA A 179 -3.86 -5.46 -14.51
N VAL A 180 -4.02 -4.92 -13.30
CA VAL A 180 -4.51 -3.54 -13.07
C VAL A 180 -3.49 -2.49 -13.51
N THR A 181 -2.20 -2.78 -13.39
CA THR A 181 -1.15 -1.86 -13.87
C THR A 181 -1.04 -1.83 -15.40
N SER A 182 -1.56 -2.86 -16.09
CA SER A 182 -1.64 -2.97 -17.54
C SER A 182 -0.36 -2.52 -18.26
N PRO A 183 0.80 -3.15 -17.95
CA PRO A 183 2.03 -2.78 -18.62
C PRO A 183 1.96 -3.13 -20.12
N ASP A 184 2.81 -2.49 -20.93
CA ASP A 184 2.97 -2.86 -22.34
C ASP A 184 3.35 -4.35 -22.47
N PRO A 185 2.51 -5.19 -23.10
CA PRO A 185 2.74 -6.62 -23.21
C PRO A 185 3.93 -6.98 -24.10
N ALA A 186 4.43 -6.05 -24.93
CA ALA A 186 5.68 -6.24 -25.67
C ALA A 186 6.93 -6.09 -24.80
N SER A 187 6.76 -5.47 -23.62
CA SER A 187 7.84 -5.16 -22.69
C SER A 187 7.79 -6.03 -21.45
N TRP A 188 6.61 -6.21 -20.85
CA TRP A 188 6.44 -6.91 -19.58
C TRP A 188 5.42 -8.05 -19.68
N ARG A 189 5.73 -9.17 -19.03
CA ARG A 189 4.80 -10.29 -18.87
C ARG A 189 4.99 -10.98 -17.52
N LEU A 190 3.90 -11.54 -17.01
CA LEU A 190 4.00 -12.58 -15.99
C LEU A 190 4.32 -13.90 -16.67
N SER A 191 5.33 -14.59 -16.16
CA SER A 191 5.69 -15.92 -16.65
C SER A 191 4.56 -16.91 -16.29
N PRO A 192 4.08 -17.74 -17.23
CA PRO A 192 2.98 -18.67 -16.99
C PRO A 192 3.41 -19.87 -16.13
N ASP A 193 4.67 -20.27 -16.24
CA ASP A 193 5.20 -21.49 -15.62
C ASP A 193 5.89 -21.22 -14.28
N GLU A 194 6.27 -19.96 -14.02
CA GLU A 194 6.99 -19.55 -12.82
C GLU A 194 6.42 -18.23 -12.32
N PRO A 195 6.23 -18.01 -11.00
CA PRO A 195 5.73 -16.75 -10.47
C PRO A 195 6.84 -15.68 -10.57
N ARG A 196 7.04 -15.16 -11.79
CA ARG A 196 8.07 -14.17 -12.12
C ARG A 196 7.52 -13.08 -13.03
N LEU A 197 7.97 -11.87 -12.78
CA LEU A 197 7.83 -10.73 -13.67
C LEU A 197 8.99 -10.70 -14.65
N ARG A 198 8.71 -10.79 -15.95
CA ARG A 198 9.73 -10.74 -17.02
C ARG A 198 9.66 -9.43 -17.77
N TYR A 199 10.83 -8.88 -18.07
CA TYR A 199 11.04 -7.73 -18.93
C TYR A 199 11.82 -8.17 -20.17
N ASP A 200 11.10 -8.34 -21.28
CA ASP A 200 11.61 -9.03 -22.47
C ASP A 200 12.70 -8.23 -23.20
N LEU A 201 12.67 -6.88 -23.13
CA LEU A 201 13.65 -6.03 -23.80
C LEU A 201 15.09 -6.21 -23.31
N ALA A 202 15.26 -6.77 -22.12
CA ALA A 202 16.56 -6.97 -21.49
C ALA A 202 16.83 -8.41 -21.06
N ASP A 203 15.97 -9.35 -21.45
CA ASP A 203 15.94 -10.72 -20.90
C ASP A 203 16.02 -10.72 -19.35
N PHE A 204 15.34 -9.77 -18.74
CA PHE A 204 15.39 -9.56 -17.29
C PHE A 204 14.18 -10.24 -16.64
N SER A 205 14.39 -10.84 -15.47
CA SER A 205 13.35 -11.61 -14.78
C SER A 205 13.51 -11.48 -13.27
N MET A 206 12.40 -11.21 -12.58
CA MET A 206 12.36 -11.08 -11.13
C MET A 206 11.30 -12.00 -10.53
N PRO A 207 11.62 -12.78 -9.48
CA PRO A 207 10.64 -13.61 -8.79
C PRO A 207 9.61 -12.74 -8.07
N LEU A 208 8.31 -13.08 -8.13
CA LEU A 208 7.29 -12.34 -7.40
C LEU A 208 7.44 -12.48 -5.87
N THR A 209 8.05 -13.57 -5.42
CA THR A 209 8.44 -13.79 -4.01
C THR A 209 9.79 -14.50 -3.96
N VAL A 210 10.70 -14.02 -3.11
CA VAL A 210 12.02 -14.60 -2.87
C VAL A 210 12.36 -14.57 -1.39
N GLY A 211 12.47 -15.75 -0.76
CA GLY A 211 12.61 -15.85 0.69
C GLY A 211 11.45 -15.15 1.40
N ALA A 212 11.76 -14.11 2.18
CA ALA A 212 10.78 -13.28 2.89
C ALA A 212 10.40 -11.99 2.15
N TRP A 213 10.96 -11.75 0.96
CA TRP A 213 10.67 -10.58 0.12
C TRP A 213 9.56 -10.89 -0.86
N THR A 214 8.54 -10.04 -0.90
CA THR A 214 7.37 -10.19 -1.78
C THR A 214 7.18 -8.91 -2.58
N LEU A 215 6.94 -9.05 -3.88
CA LEU A 215 6.55 -7.93 -4.74
C LEU A 215 5.20 -7.36 -4.26
N THR A 216 5.19 -6.13 -3.76
CA THR A 216 3.97 -5.46 -3.29
C THR A 216 3.54 -4.28 -4.16
N ARG A 217 4.45 -3.73 -4.97
CA ARG A 217 4.14 -2.65 -5.92
C ARG A 217 4.86 -2.87 -7.24
N PHE A 218 4.14 -2.61 -8.32
CA PHE A 218 4.65 -2.62 -9.68
C PHE A 218 4.08 -1.40 -10.39
N GLN A 219 4.94 -0.56 -10.95
CA GLN A 219 4.55 0.63 -11.69
C GLN A 219 5.34 0.64 -12.99
N PRO A 220 4.77 0.12 -14.09
CA PRO A 220 5.45 0.15 -15.38
C PRO A 220 5.68 1.59 -15.85
N ALA A 221 6.79 1.80 -16.56
CA ALA A 221 7.07 3.05 -17.23
C ALA A 221 5.94 3.39 -18.22
N GLU A 222 5.41 4.60 -18.16
CA GLU A 222 4.36 5.04 -19.07
C GLU A 222 4.92 5.40 -20.46
N GLN A 223 6.21 5.76 -20.51
CA GLN A 223 6.92 6.18 -21.72
C GLN A 223 8.40 5.78 -21.66
N ARG A 224 9.10 5.82 -22.80
CA ARG A 224 10.48 5.29 -22.97
C ARG A 224 11.54 5.90 -22.05
N ASP A 225 11.40 7.18 -21.68
CA ASP A 225 12.38 7.88 -20.84
C ASP A 225 12.03 7.87 -19.34
N PHE A 226 11.01 7.10 -18.94
CA PHE A 226 10.63 6.90 -17.55
C PHE A 226 11.10 5.55 -17.03
N ASN A 227 11.17 5.43 -15.71
CA ASN A 227 11.49 4.19 -15.03
C ASN A 227 10.23 3.36 -14.75
N THR A 228 10.36 2.05 -14.89
CA THR A 228 9.50 1.10 -14.20
C THR A 228 9.96 1.00 -12.76
N LEU A 229 9.04 1.11 -11.80
CA LEU A 229 9.33 0.89 -10.38
C LEU A 229 8.77 -0.44 -9.91
N VAL A 230 9.57 -1.17 -9.15
CA VAL A 230 9.24 -2.48 -8.58
C VAL A 230 9.62 -2.44 -7.10
N LEU A 231 8.65 -2.66 -6.21
CA LEU A 231 8.88 -2.63 -4.77
C LEU A 231 8.71 -4.03 -4.19
N TYR A 232 9.78 -4.51 -3.56
CA TYR A 232 9.75 -5.68 -2.71
C TYR A 232 9.60 -5.26 -1.26
N THR A 233 8.73 -5.94 -0.53
CA THR A 233 8.54 -5.72 0.89
C THR A 233 8.85 -7.00 1.65
N GLN A 234 9.56 -6.86 2.75
CA GLN A 234 9.69 -7.87 3.78
C GLN A 234 8.93 -7.38 5.02
N ALA A 235 7.89 -8.10 5.39
CA ALA A 235 7.12 -7.77 6.58
C ALA A 235 7.84 -8.28 7.84
N LEU A 236 7.96 -7.42 8.85
CA LEU A 236 8.63 -7.72 10.12
C LEU A 236 7.70 -7.46 11.32
N PRO A 237 7.92 -8.10 12.47
CA PRO A 237 7.22 -7.74 13.70
C PRO A 237 7.50 -6.27 14.07
N GLY A 238 6.49 -5.40 13.93
CA GLY A 238 6.59 -3.98 14.27
C GLY A 238 7.09 -3.05 13.15
N GLY A 239 7.24 -3.54 11.91
CA GLY A 239 7.63 -2.70 10.79
C GLY A 239 7.73 -3.45 9.46
N ARG A 240 8.21 -2.77 8.43
CA ARG A 240 8.52 -3.39 7.13
C ARG A 240 9.85 -2.88 6.61
N LEU A 241 10.56 -3.75 5.88
CA LEU A 241 11.67 -3.34 5.04
C LEU A 241 11.20 -3.32 3.60
N THR A 242 11.64 -2.32 2.85
CA THR A 242 11.31 -2.20 1.43
C THR A 242 12.59 -2.08 0.61
N ALA A 243 12.63 -2.79 -0.51
CA ALA A 243 13.64 -2.67 -1.54
C ALA A 243 12.96 -2.18 -2.82
N GLU A 244 13.30 -0.98 -3.26
CA GLU A 244 12.81 -0.41 -4.51
C GLU A 244 13.83 -0.67 -5.62
N ILE A 245 13.34 -1.11 -6.77
CA ILE A 245 14.09 -1.36 -7.98
C ILE A 245 13.48 -0.48 -9.08
N ALA A 246 14.28 0.45 -9.60
CA ALA A 246 13.94 1.27 -10.75
C ALA A 246 14.64 0.73 -11.99
N VAL A 247 13.87 0.35 -13.01
CA VAL A 247 14.36 -0.11 -14.31
C VAL A 247 14.09 0.96 -15.34
N SER A 248 15.14 1.56 -15.90
CA SER A 248 15.02 2.62 -16.91
C SER A 248 15.73 2.24 -18.21
N TYR A 249 15.17 2.71 -19.32
CA TYR A 249 15.83 2.67 -20.61
C TYR A 249 16.56 4.00 -20.86
N ASP A 250 17.86 3.92 -21.11
CA ASP A 250 18.66 5.10 -21.46
C ASP A 250 18.85 5.15 -22.99
N GLU A 251 18.09 6.00 -23.68
CA GLU A 251 18.18 6.20 -25.13
C GLU A 251 19.59 6.65 -25.59
N HIS A 252 20.39 7.27 -24.71
CA HIS A 252 21.78 7.60 -25.03
C HIS A 252 22.61 6.33 -25.30
N GLN A 253 22.28 5.21 -24.65
CA GLN A 253 22.97 3.94 -24.87
C GLN A 253 22.87 3.43 -26.31
N ARG A 254 21.82 3.80 -27.06
CA ARG A 254 21.68 3.44 -28.48
C ARG A 254 22.65 4.21 -29.38
N LYS A 255 23.03 5.41 -28.98
CA LYS A 255 23.84 6.34 -29.78
C LYS A 255 25.35 6.05 -29.68
N ILE A 256 25.75 5.29 -28.67
CA ILE A 256 27.14 4.89 -28.45
C ILE A 256 27.41 3.47 -28.98
N SER A 257 28.66 3.17 -29.28
CA SER A 257 29.08 1.86 -29.79
C SER A 257 29.04 0.78 -28.70
N ALA A 258 29.04 -0.49 -29.12
CA ALA A 258 29.12 -1.62 -28.19
C ALA A 258 30.41 -1.60 -27.36
N ALA A 259 31.53 -1.14 -27.94
CA ALA A 259 32.81 -1.03 -27.25
C ALA A 259 32.77 0.04 -26.15
N GLU A 260 32.15 1.19 -26.42
CA GLU A 260 31.97 2.26 -25.42
C GLU A 260 31.06 1.82 -24.27
N ARG A 261 29.98 1.08 -24.56
CA ARG A 261 29.13 0.47 -23.52
C ARG A 261 29.93 -0.49 -22.63
N GLN A 262 30.73 -1.37 -23.23
CA GLN A 262 31.53 -2.34 -22.48
C GLN A 262 32.59 -1.66 -21.61
N ALA A 263 33.26 -0.63 -22.12
CA ALA A 263 34.26 0.14 -21.37
C ALA A 263 33.62 0.87 -20.17
N SER A 264 32.41 1.41 -20.34
CA SER A 264 31.65 2.03 -19.25
C SER A 264 31.30 1.02 -18.15
N LEU A 265 30.82 -0.17 -18.53
CA LEU A 265 30.50 -1.25 -17.60
C LEU A 265 31.72 -1.73 -16.80
N GLN A 266 32.84 -1.98 -17.48
CA GLN A 266 34.08 -2.39 -16.82
C GLN A 266 34.59 -1.32 -15.85
N SER A 267 34.54 -0.05 -16.26
CA SER A 267 34.93 1.08 -15.41
C SER A 267 34.04 1.21 -14.18
N TYR A 268 32.77 0.83 -14.27
CA TYR A 268 31.86 0.79 -13.14
C TYR A 268 32.22 -0.37 -12.20
N GLN A 269 32.33 -1.60 -12.72
CA GLN A 269 32.66 -2.79 -11.93
C GLN A 269 33.96 -2.64 -11.16
N ALA A 270 35.00 -2.05 -11.78
CA ALA A 270 36.29 -1.80 -11.13
C ALA A 270 36.20 -0.79 -9.97
N ARG A 271 35.24 0.13 -10.00
CA ARG A 271 35.03 1.15 -8.95
C ARG A 271 34.00 0.71 -7.90
N HIS A 272 33.18 -0.29 -8.21
CA HIS A 272 32.10 -0.72 -7.33
C HIS A 272 32.65 -1.58 -6.18
N LYS A 273 32.55 -1.06 -4.96
CA LYS A 273 32.70 -1.83 -3.73
C LYS A 273 31.31 -2.08 -3.15
N PRO A 274 30.91 -3.35 -2.92
CA PRO A 274 29.62 -3.65 -2.33
C PRO A 274 29.45 -2.95 -0.99
N SER A 275 28.31 -2.28 -0.79
CA SER A 275 27.96 -1.71 0.51
C SER A 275 27.50 -2.81 1.49
N ALA A 276 27.56 -2.53 2.80
CA ALA A 276 27.06 -3.47 3.82
C ALA A 276 25.58 -3.83 3.63
N LEU A 277 24.77 -2.91 3.06
CA LEU A 277 23.37 -3.15 2.71
C LEU A 277 23.21 -4.14 1.53
N GLU A 278 24.07 -4.06 0.52
CA GLU A 278 24.08 -5.01 -0.61
C GLU A 278 24.44 -6.43 -0.15
N MET A 279 25.32 -6.55 0.84
CA MET A 279 25.63 -7.85 1.46
C MET A 279 24.45 -8.47 2.23
N THR A 280 23.48 -7.66 2.69
CA THR A 280 22.31 -8.13 3.45
C THR A 280 21.12 -8.55 2.57
N MET A 281 21.25 -8.46 1.25
CA MET A 281 20.23 -8.93 0.28
C MET A 281 20.74 -10.14 -0.54
N PRO A 282 21.23 -11.22 0.09
CA PRO A 282 21.92 -12.31 -0.60
C PRO A 282 21.03 -13.09 -1.60
N ASP A 283 19.71 -13.04 -1.43
CA ASP A 283 18.77 -13.87 -2.18
C ASP A 283 18.16 -13.17 -3.40
N LEU A 284 18.35 -11.85 -3.56
CA LEU A 284 18.06 -11.13 -4.80
C LEU A 284 19.29 -11.22 -5.71
N ALA A 285 19.65 -12.44 -6.09
CA ALA A 285 20.77 -12.70 -6.98
C ALA A 285 20.42 -12.18 -8.38
N TYR A 286 20.85 -10.96 -8.68
CA TYR A 286 20.72 -10.37 -10.00
C TYR A 286 21.85 -10.86 -10.92
N ASP A 287 21.87 -12.16 -11.21
CA ASP A 287 22.78 -12.70 -12.22
C ASP A 287 22.46 -12.05 -13.57
N GLY A 288 23.45 -11.35 -14.15
CA GLY A 288 23.34 -10.71 -15.46
C GLY A 288 22.98 -9.21 -15.46
N LEU A 289 22.84 -8.54 -14.30
CA LEU A 289 22.55 -7.11 -14.29
C LEU A 289 23.80 -6.23 -14.40
N THR A 290 23.71 -5.25 -15.31
CA THR A 290 24.50 -4.01 -15.22
C THR A 290 23.82 -3.13 -14.18
N ALA A 291 24.07 -3.38 -12.89
CA ALA A 291 23.55 -2.53 -11.82
C ALA A 291 24.28 -1.18 -11.85
N PHE A 292 23.56 -0.06 -11.90
CA PHE A 292 24.14 1.27 -11.76
C PHE A 292 23.49 1.90 -10.52
N LYS A 293 24.26 2.12 -9.46
CA LYS A 293 23.76 2.83 -8.27
C LYS A 293 24.26 4.26 -8.27
N ARG A 294 23.36 5.22 -8.44
CA ARG A 294 23.64 6.63 -8.16
C ARG A 294 23.35 6.85 -6.68
N ALA A 295 24.37 7.16 -5.89
CA ALA A 295 24.16 7.67 -4.55
C ALA A 295 23.63 9.11 -4.69
N ASP A 296 22.37 9.35 -4.37
CA ASP A 296 21.95 10.71 -4.07
C ASP A 296 22.60 11.11 -2.75
N GLN A 297 23.44 12.15 -2.82
CA GLN A 297 24.06 12.77 -1.65
C GLN A 297 23.12 13.74 -0.90
N SER A 298 21.83 13.69 -1.19
CA SER A 298 20.84 14.54 -0.53
C SER A 298 19.56 13.74 -0.33
N GLU A 299 19.37 13.25 0.89
CA GLU A 299 18.14 13.40 1.68
C GLU A 299 18.19 12.47 2.91
N CYS A 300 18.47 13.09 4.07
CA CYS A 300 18.01 12.69 5.39
C CYS A 300 17.29 13.91 5.98
#